data_AF-A0A9W6YJ87-F1
#
_entry.id   AF-A0A9W6YJ87-F1
#
_cell.length_a   1.000
_cell.length_b   1.000
_cell.length_c   1.000
_cell.angle_alpha   90.00
_cell.angle_beta   90.00
_cell.angle_gamma   90.00
#
_symmetry.space_group_name_H-M   'P 1'
#
loop_
_entity.id
_entity.type
_entity.pdbx_description
1 polymer ?
#
loop_
_entity_poly.entity_id
_entity_poly.type
_entity_poly.pdbx_seq_one_letter_code
_entity_poly.pdbx_strand_id
1 'polypeptide(L)'
;MIHYSFRDHGIDSFKISLISEHEIDNPRQLHEFEQLVIDQTSCVNKYAAYRTDEQHREMVRQRYQRNRGERLQKARQYAETNKEKIKARMTQRIECGCGVSHNRGNLALHRRSKTHLRWMEEQT
;
A
#
# COMPACT_ATOMS: atom_id res chain seq x y z
N MET A 1 -6.47 -22.36 0.96
CA MET A 1 -6.08 -21.97 2.33
C MET A 1 -6.46 -23.11 3.25
N ILE A 2 -5.51 -23.56 4.09
CA ILE A 2 -5.64 -24.77 4.93
C ILE A 2 -6.88 -24.75 5.85
N HIS A 3 -7.33 -23.56 6.26
CA HIS A 3 -8.54 -23.37 7.06
C HIS A 3 -9.81 -23.95 6.41
N TYR A 4 -9.97 -23.88 5.08
CA TYR A 4 -11.12 -24.50 4.42
C TYR A 4 -11.09 -26.01 4.54
N SER A 5 -9.90 -26.62 4.39
CA SER A 5 -9.70 -28.06 4.55
C SER A 5 -9.96 -28.51 5.99
N PHE A 6 -9.57 -27.71 6.99
CA PHE A 6 -9.90 -28.00 8.39
C PHE A 6 -11.40 -27.94 8.68
N ARG A 7 -12.12 -26.98 8.08
CA ARG A 7 -13.57 -26.87 8.24
C ARG A 7 -14.30 -28.07 7.61
N ASP A 8 -13.85 -28.52 6.44
CA ASP A 8 -14.55 -29.54 5.67
C ASP A 8 -14.23 -30.97 6.15
N HIS A 9 -13.04 -31.21 6.71
CA HIS A 9 -12.58 -32.55 7.13
C HIS A 9 -12.36 -32.72 8.64
N GLY A 10 -12.40 -31.64 9.43
CA GLY A 10 -12.06 -31.66 10.87
C GLY A 10 -10.56 -31.69 11.12
N ILE A 11 -10.10 -31.07 12.21
CA ILE A 11 -8.67 -30.92 12.52
C ILE A 11 -8.01 -32.29 12.81
N ASP A 12 -8.76 -33.21 13.42
CA ASP A 12 -8.27 -34.55 13.79
C ASP A 12 -7.93 -35.42 12.57
N SER A 13 -8.40 -35.05 11.38
CA SER A 13 -8.10 -35.72 10.11
C SER A 13 -6.71 -35.36 9.57
N PHE A 14 -5.96 -34.48 10.24
CA PHE A 14 -4.65 -34.02 9.78
C PHE A 14 -3.55 -34.50 10.71
N LYS A 15 -2.42 -34.92 10.11
CA LYS A 15 -1.22 -35.32 10.83
C LYS A 15 -0.15 -34.24 10.68
N ILE A 16 0.47 -33.87 11.80
CA ILE A 16 1.69 -33.05 11.81
C ILE A 16 2.89 -33.98 11.85
N SER A 17 3.83 -33.79 10.93
CA SER A 17 5.07 -34.54 10.86
C SER A 17 6.24 -33.56 10.88
N LEU A 18 7.28 -33.87 11.66
CA LEU A 18 8.52 -33.12 11.64
C LEU A 18 9.29 -33.44 10.36
N ILE A 19 9.63 -32.41 9.58
CA ILE A 19 10.42 -32.56 8.34
C ILE A 19 11.91 -32.48 8.67
N SER A 20 12.31 -31.44 9.39
CA SER A 20 13.69 -31.22 9.80
C SER A 20 13.77 -30.27 10.99
N GLU A 21 14.84 -30.41 11.77
CA GLU A 21 15.18 -29.53 12.89
C GLU A 21 16.42 -28.73 12.52
N HIS A 22 16.37 -27.41 12.70
CA HIS A 22 17.44 -26.48 12.33
C HIS A 22 17.60 -25.40 13.40
N GLU A 23 18.85 -25.07 13.73
CA GLU A 23 19.16 -23.85 14.47
C GLU A 23 19.04 -22.65 13.52
N ILE A 24 18.24 -21.65 13.90
CA ILE A 24 17.96 -20.47 13.08
C ILE A 24 18.51 -19.24 13.81
N ASP A 25 19.50 -18.60 13.21
CA ASP A 25 20.12 -17.39 13.76
C ASP A 25 19.35 -16.13 13.37
N ASN A 26 18.67 -16.16 12.22
CA ASN A 26 17.97 -14.98 11.70
C ASN A 26 16.68 -15.34 10.92
N PRO A 27 15.70 -14.41 10.86
CA PRO A 27 14.45 -14.64 10.14
C PRO A 27 14.60 -14.97 8.65
N ARG A 28 15.69 -14.53 8.01
CA ARG A 28 15.91 -14.79 6.59
C ARG A 28 16.23 -16.26 6.32
N GLN A 29 17.04 -16.90 7.17
CA GLN A 29 17.30 -18.34 7.09
C GLN A 29 16.00 -19.13 7.20
N LEU A 30 15.11 -18.76 8.13
CA LEU A 30 13.80 -19.41 8.27
C LEU A 30 13.00 -19.37 6.96
N HIS A 31 12.94 -18.21 6.32
CA HIS A 31 12.21 -18.07 5.06
C HIS A 31 12.84 -18.84 3.90
N GLU A 32 14.17 -18.94 3.84
CA GLU A 32 14.88 -19.71 2.83
C GLU A 32 14.57 -21.21 2.99
N PHE A 33 14.57 -21.73 4.22
CA PHE A 33 14.15 -23.11 4.49
C PHE A 33 12.68 -23.35 4.18
N GLU A 34 11.78 -22.44 4.58
CA GLU A 34 10.36 -22.55 4.27
C GLU A 34 10.14 -22.59 2.75
N GLN A 35 10.84 -21.74 1.99
CA GLN A 35 10.74 -21.73 0.53
C GLN A 35 11.24 -23.05 -0.08
N LEU A 36 12.36 -23.59 0.40
CA LEU A 36 12.88 -24.88 -0.06
C LEU A 36 11.86 -26.01 0.17
N VAL A 37 11.23 -26.05 1.35
CA VAL A 37 10.19 -27.04 1.66
C VAL A 37 8.97 -26.85 0.75
N ILE A 38 8.53 -25.62 0.52
CA ILE A 38 7.43 -25.31 -0.40
C ILE A 38 7.76 -25.77 -1.83
N ASP A 39 8.98 -25.56 -2.30
CA ASP A 39 9.41 -25.90 -3.67
C ASP A 39 9.57 -27.43 -3.86
N GLN A 40 10.01 -28.13 -2.82
CA GLN A 40 10.21 -29.59 -2.85
C GLN A 40 8.92 -30.39 -2.63
N THR A 41 7.90 -29.78 -2.03
CA THR A 41 6.66 -30.47 -1.67
C THR A 41 5.48 -29.98 -2.50
N SER A 42 4.56 -30.88 -2.86
CA SER A 42 3.27 -30.52 -3.43
C SER A 42 2.34 -29.97 -2.34
N CYS A 43 2.65 -28.79 -1.82
CA CYS A 43 1.94 -28.19 -0.69
C CYS A 43 0.79 -27.26 -1.12
N VAL A 44 -0.07 -26.93 -0.16
CA VAL A 44 -1.20 -26.00 -0.36
C VAL A 44 -0.78 -24.53 -0.41
N ASN A 45 0.48 -24.22 -0.08
CA ASN A 45 1.00 -22.86 -0.08
C ASN A 45 1.26 -22.40 -1.51
N LYS A 46 0.45 -21.44 -1.98
CA LYS A 46 0.52 -20.90 -3.35
C LYS A 46 1.47 -19.71 -3.49
N TYR A 47 2.02 -19.22 -2.39
CA TYR A 47 2.82 -18.01 -2.34
C TYR A 47 4.20 -18.32 -1.78
N ALA A 48 5.20 -17.65 -2.34
CA ALA A 48 6.56 -17.70 -1.83
C ALA A 48 6.63 -17.24 -0.37
N ALA A 49 7.39 -17.96 0.46
CA ALA A 49 7.65 -17.64 1.86
C ALA A 49 8.36 -16.28 1.99
N TYR A 50 9.23 -15.97 1.03
CA TYR A 50 9.93 -14.71 0.96
C TYR A 50 10.00 -14.16 -0.46
N ARG A 51 10.04 -12.82 -0.54
CA ARG A 51 10.30 -12.10 -1.77
C ARG A 51 11.36 -11.05 -1.49
N THR A 52 12.33 -10.93 -2.38
CA THR A 52 13.28 -9.83 -2.32
C THR A 52 12.56 -8.50 -2.56
N ASP A 53 13.16 -7.41 -2.10
CA ASP A 53 12.68 -6.06 -2.40
C ASP A 53 12.51 -5.82 -3.91
N GLU A 54 13.40 -6.39 -4.71
CA GLU A 54 13.35 -6.30 -6.17
C GLU A 54 12.14 -7.04 -6.75
N GLN A 55 11.91 -8.28 -6.32
CA GLN A 55 10.74 -9.06 -6.73
C GLN A 55 9.44 -8.37 -6.31
N HIS A 56 9.41 -7.77 -5.12
CA HIS A 56 8.27 -7.01 -4.65
C HIS A 56 8.03 -5.75 -5.51
N ARG A 57 9.08 -4.98 -5.81
CA ARG A 57 8.99 -3.80 -6.68
C ARG A 57 8.49 -4.16 -8.07
N GLU A 58 8.99 -5.25 -8.65
CA GLU A 58 8.58 -5.71 -9.97
C GLU A 58 7.12 -6.18 -9.98
N MET A 59 6.69 -6.94 -8.97
CA MET A 59 5.28 -7.32 -8.82
C MET A 59 4.35 -6.11 -8.71
N VAL A 60 4.72 -5.10 -7.91
CA VAL A 60 3.96 -3.85 -7.77
C VAL A 60 3.89 -3.10 -9.10
N ARG A 61 5.01 -3.04 -9.85
CA ARG A 61 5.08 -2.44 -11.18
C ARG A 61 4.15 -3.14 -12.17
N GLN A 62 4.22 -4.47 -12.25
CA GLN A 62 3.35 -5.27 -13.14
C GLN A 62 1.88 -5.11 -12.78
N ARG A 63 1.54 -5.13 -11.49
CA ARG A 63 0.18 -4.89 -11.00
C ARG A 63 -0.31 -3.49 -11.40
N TYR A 64 0.54 -2.47 -11.29
CA TYR A 64 0.22 -1.12 -11.71
C TYR A 64 -0.04 -1.05 -13.22
N GLN A 65 0.85 -1.63 -14.03
CA GLN A 65 0.73 -1.64 -15.50
C GLN A 65 -0.55 -2.35 -15.95
N ARG A 66 -0.80 -3.57 -15.45
CA ARG A 66 -2.01 -4.35 -15.78
C ARG A 66 -3.29 -3.59 -15.47
N ASN A 67 -3.34 -2.88 -14.34
CA ASN A 67 -4.53 -2.19 -13.88
C ASN A 67 -4.56 -0.70 -14.30
N ARG A 68 -3.59 -0.23 -15.10
CA ARG A 68 -3.42 1.19 -15.42
C ARG A 68 -4.65 1.75 -16.14
N GLY A 69 -5.16 1.02 -17.13
CA GLY A 69 -6.33 1.44 -17.92
C GLY A 69 -7.56 1.64 -17.04
N GLU A 70 -7.94 0.62 -16.25
CA GLU A 70 -9.08 0.70 -15.34
C GLU A 70 -8.94 1.82 -14.31
N ARG A 71 -7.73 2.00 -13.74
CA ARG A 71 -7.48 3.08 -12.77
C ARG A 71 -7.66 4.45 -13.40
N LEU A 72 -7.17 4.66 -14.62
CA LEU A 72 -7.33 5.91 -15.36
C LEU A 72 -8.80 6.15 -15.71
N GLN A 73 -9.52 5.12 -16.15
CA GLN A 73 -10.95 5.23 -16.44
C GLN A 73 -11.75 5.61 -15.19
N LYS A 74 -11.53 4.93 -14.07
CA LYS A 74 -12.18 5.24 -12.79
C LYS A 74 -11.86 6.66 -12.31
N ALA A 75 -10.60 7.10 -12.46
CA ALA A 75 -10.20 8.46 -12.14
C ALA A 75 -10.92 9.50 -13.00
N ARG A 76 -11.04 9.27 -14.31
CA ARG A 76 -11.80 10.14 -15.22
C ARG A 76 -13.28 10.19 -14.85
N GLN A 77 -13.90 9.03 -14.62
CA GLN A 77 -15.30 8.95 -14.25
C GLN A 77 -15.56 9.67 -12.91
N TYR A 78 -14.68 9.50 -11.93
CA TYR A 78 -14.78 10.23 -10.66
C TYR A 78 -14.67 11.74 -10.86
N ALA A 79 -13.70 12.20 -11.65
CA ALA A 79 -13.51 13.61 -11.95
C ALA A 79 -14.73 14.23 -12.64
N GLU A 80 -15.35 13.52 -13.60
CA GLU A 80 -16.54 14.00 -14.30
C GLU A 80 -17.76 14.04 -13.37
N THR A 81 -18.05 12.94 -12.68
CA THR A 81 -19.20 12.82 -11.78
C THR A 81 -19.13 13.75 -10.58
N ASN A 82 -17.94 14.13 -10.13
CA ASN A 82 -17.73 15.00 -8.96
C ASN A 82 -17.20 16.38 -9.34
N LYS A 83 -17.24 16.76 -10.62
CA LYS A 83 -16.68 18.00 -11.14
C LYS A 83 -17.09 19.24 -10.34
N GLU A 84 -18.39 19.42 -10.09
CA GLU A 84 -18.90 20.56 -9.34
C GLU A 84 -18.50 20.53 -7.86
N LYS A 85 -18.50 19.34 -7.22
CA LYS A 85 -18.04 19.18 -5.83
C LYS A 85 -16.55 19.52 -5.69
N ILE A 86 -15.73 19.05 -6.64
CA ILE A 86 -14.30 19.35 -6.69
C ILE A 86 -14.10 20.85 -6.88
N LYS A 87 -14.81 21.47 -7.83
CA LYS A 87 -14.75 22.91 -8.10
C LYS A 87 -15.13 23.73 -6.86
N ALA A 88 -16.26 23.43 -6.23
CA ALA A 88 -16.71 24.11 -5.02
C ALA A 88 -15.70 23.99 -3.87
N ARG A 89 -15.10 22.81 -3.69
CA ARG A 89 -14.04 22.59 -2.70
C ARG A 89 -12.78 23.39 -3.00
N MET A 90 -12.39 23.51 -4.27
CA MET A 90 -11.19 24.24 -4.68
C MET A 90 -11.38 25.77 -4.58
N THR A 91 -12.58 26.28 -4.84
CA THR A 91 -12.90 27.70 -4.78
C THR A 91 -13.22 28.19 -3.36
N GLN A 92 -13.42 27.29 -2.39
CA GLN A 92 -13.62 27.63 -0.99
C GLN A 92 -12.53 28.61 -0.52
N ARG A 93 -12.95 29.78 -0.01
CA ARG A 93 -12.05 30.75 0.60
C ARG A 93 -11.62 30.23 1.97
N ILE A 94 -10.31 30.26 2.21
CA ILE A 94 -9.68 29.88 3.47
C ILE A 94 -8.81 31.04 3.90
N GLU A 95 -9.05 31.50 5.13
CA GLU A 95 -8.23 32.50 5.78
C GLU A 95 -6.98 31.83 6.35
N CYS A 96 -5.82 32.41 6.03
CA CYS A 96 -4.56 31.98 6.59
C CYS A 96 -4.27 32.77 7.88
N GLY A 97 -3.59 32.16 8.86
CA GLY A 97 -3.23 32.83 10.12
C GLY A 97 -2.41 34.11 9.95
N CYS A 98 -1.75 34.28 8.80
CA CYS A 98 -1.05 35.52 8.43
C CYS A 98 -1.99 36.64 7.95
N GLY A 99 -3.32 36.49 8.07
CA GLY A 99 -4.33 37.48 7.71
C GLY A 99 -4.73 37.53 6.22
N VAL A 100 -4.10 36.72 5.36
CA VAL A 100 -4.40 36.71 3.92
C VAL A 100 -5.38 35.58 3.58
N SER A 101 -6.41 35.91 2.81
CA SER A 101 -7.37 34.93 2.27
C SER A 101 -6.94 34.38 0.92
N HIS A 102 -6.91 33.06 0.78
CA HIS A 102 -6.74 32.39 -0.52
C HIS A 102 -7.84 31.35 -0.73
N ASN A 103 -8.06 30.95 -1.97
CA ASN A 103 -8.85 29.75 -2.21
C ASN A 103 -8.05 28.50 -1.78
N ARG A 104 -8.75 27.40 -1.52
CA ARG A 104 -8.12 26.16 -1.06
C ARG A 104 -7.05 25.64 -2.02
N GLY A 105 -7.24 25.79 -3.33
CA GLY A 105 -6.26 25.40 -4.34
C GLY A 105 -4.93 26.16 -4.24
N ASN A 106 -4.99 27.46 -3.94
CA ASN A 106 -3.83 28.35 -3.86
C ASN A 106 -3.17 28.37 -2.47
N LEU A 107 -3.81 27.81 -1.44
CA LEU A 107 -3.30 27.82 -0.08
C LEU A 107 -1.91 27.15 0.03
N ALA A 108 -1.66 26.07 -0.71
CA ALA A 108 -0.36 25.41 -0.71
C ALA A 108 0.75 26.26 -1.38
N LEU A 109 0.40 27.06 -2.40
CA LEU A 109 1.34 28.00 -3.00
C LEU A 109 1.61 29.18 -2.07
N HIS A 110 0.55 29.73 -1.47
CA HIS A 110 0.65 30.77 -0.45
C HIS A 110 1.57 30.36 0.70
N ARG A 111 1.40 29.16 1.26
CA ARG A 111 2.24 28.68 2.38
C ARG A 111 3.73 28.55 2.05
N ARG A 112 4.08 28.45 0.76
CA ARG A 112 5.47 28.39 0.27
C ARG A 112 5.98 29.75 -0.19
N SER A 113 5.16 30.81 -0.15
CA SER A 113 5.59 32.14 -0.55
C SER A 113 6.58 32.70 0.47
N LYS A 114 7.50 33.54 0.00
CA LYS A 114 8.45 34.25 0.88
C LYS A 114 7.73 35.10 1.93
N THR A 115 6.57 35.65 1.60
CA THR A 115 5.76 36.45 2.52
C THR A 115 5.21 35.63 3.68
N HIS A 116 4.71 34.42 3.41
CA HIS A 116 4.21 33.54 4.46
C HIS A 116 5.34 32.96 5.30
N LEU A 117 6.46 32.59 4.69
CA LEU A 117 7.64 32.08 5.41
C LEU A 117 8.23 33.13 6.36
N ARG A 118 8.36 34.40 5.92
CA ARG A 118 8.78 35.50 6.79
C ARG A 118 7.85 35.71 7.98
N TRP A 119 6.54 35.68 7.74
CA TRP A 119 5.56 35.78 8.83
C TRP A 119 5.71 34.62 9.82
N MET A 120 5.95 33.40 9.35
CA MET A 120 6.20 32.24 10.23
C MET A 120 7.47 32.44 11.10
N GLU A 121 8.53 32.99 10.53
CA GLU A 121 9.78 33.30 11.25
C GLU A 121 9.55 34.38 12.33
N GLU A 122 8.75 35.40 12.03
CA GLU A 122 8.38 36.47 12.98
C GLU A 122 7.47 35.98 14.14
N GLN A 123 6.90 34.78 14.04
CA GLN A 123 6.10 34.13 15.11
C GLN A 123 6.91 33.17 15.98
N THR A 124 8.21 33.01 15.71
CA THR A 124 9.14 32.13 16.47
C THR A 124 9.96 32.95 17.45
#